data_AF-A0A259S663-F1
#
_entry.id   AF-A0A259S663-F1
#
_cell.length_a   1.000
_cell.length_b   1.000
_cell.length_c   1.000
_cell.angle_alpha   90.00
_cell.angle_beta   90.00
_cell.angle_gamma   90.00
#
_symmetry.space_group_name_H-M   'P 1'
#
loop_
_entity.id
_entity.type
_entity.pdbx_description
1 polymer ?
#
loop_
_entity_poly.entity_id
_entity_poly.type
_entity_poly.pdbx_seq_one_letter_code
_entity_poly.pdbx_strand_id
1 'polypeptide(L)'
;MGWDFGGDAGKVFILVYNLPQTDLIFQRFAGVNGSLYFVGGLGMDYLRSQDIVVAPIRVGVGLRLGASVGYMQFTRDKSYLPF
;
A
#
# COMPACT_ATOMS: atom_id res chain seq x y z
N MET A 1 24.79 -7.29 -1.59
CA MET A 1 25.08 -6.02 -2.31
C MET A 1 24.00 -5.82 -3.34
N GLY A 2 22.99 -5.01 -3.03
CA GLY A 2 21.84 -4.74 -3.90
C GLY A 2 21.33 -3.36 -3.54
N TRP A 3 22.02 -2.36 -4.06
CA TRP A 3 21.69 -0.95 -3.90
C TRP A 3 20.76 -0.59 -5.05
N ASP A 4 19.47 -0.85 -4.87
CA ASP A 4 18.43 -0.23 -5.68
C ASP A 4 17.72 0.81 -4.81
N PHE A 5 18.44 1.90 -4.52
CA PHE A 5 17.82 3.19 -4.21
C PHE A 5 17.14 3.71 -5.49
N GLY A 6 16.09 3.04 -5.92
CA GLY A 6 15.10 3.62 -6.80
C GLY A 6 14.30 4.62 -5.98
N GLY A 7 14.80 5.86 -5.91
CA GLY A 7 14.17 6.98 -5.21
C GLY A 7 12.78 7.22 -5.76
N ASP A 8 11.77 6.65 -5.11
CA ASP A 8 10.41 7.10 -5.26
C ASP A 8 10.22 8.23 -4.26
N ALA A 9 10.43 9.47 -4.72
CA ALA A 9 10.11 10.69 -3.97
C ALA A 9 8.59 10.93 -3.91
N GLY A 10 7.78 9.88 -4.03
CA GLY A 10 6.35 9.91 -3.87
C GLY A 10 5.98 9.90 -2.39
N LYS A 11 5.00 10.74 -2.02
CA LYS A 11 4.33 10.60 -0.73
C LYS A 11 3.20 9.58 -0.89
N VAL A 12 3.04 8.71 0.09
CA VAL A 12 1.93 7.77 0.16
C VAL A 12 1.09 8.09 1.38
N PHE A 13 -0.19 8.34 1.16
CA PHE A 13 -1.20 8.44 2.21
C PHE A 13 -1.98 7.14 2.26
N ILE A 14 -2.26 6.61 3.44
CA ILE A 14 -3.00 5.35 3.58
C ILE A 14 -4.27 5.63 4.35
N LEU A 15 -5.41 5.40 3.70
CA LEU A 15 -6.71 5.42 4.37
C LEU A 15 -6.97 4.04 4.94
N VAL A 16 -7.38 3.98 6.20
CA VAL A 16 -7.70 2.72 6.89
C VAL A 16 -9.16 2.75 7.30
N TYR A 17 -9.91 1.74 6.85
CA TYR A 17 -11.33 1.60 7.12
C TYR A 17 -11.59 0.36 7.95
N ASN A 18 -12.63 0.44 8.78
CA ASN A 18 -13.13 -0.67 9.59
C ASN A 18 -12.05 -1.30 10.49
N LEU A 19 -11.13 -0.50 11.04
CA LEU A 19 -10.12 -0.96 12.00
C LEU A 19 -10.68 -0.88 13.43
N PRO A 20 -11.09 -2.01 14.06
CA PRO A 20 -11.75 -1.97 15.36
C PRO A 20 -10.75 -1.74 16.50
N GLN A 21 -9.47 -2.07 16.30
CA GLN A 21 -8.38 -1.83 17.24
C GLN A 21 -7.09 -1.61 16.46
N THR A 22 -6.26 -0.68 16.93
CA THR A 22 -5.05 -0.24 16.21
C THR A 22 -4.09 -1.38 15.90
N ASP A 23 -3.96 -2.34 16.81
CA ASP A 23 -3.04 -3.47 16.67
C ASP A 23 -3.35 -4.41 15.50
N LEU A 24 -4.60 -4.43 15.03
CA LEU A 24 -4.98 -5.21 13.85
C LEU A 24 -4.46 -4.61 12.55
N ILE A 25 -3.82 -3.44 12.56
CA ILE A 25 -3.16 -2.95 11.35
C ILE A 25 -1.92 -3.80 11.02
N PHE A 26 -1.25 -4.39 12.03
CA PHE A 26 0.02 -5.10 11.87
C PHE A 26 -0.15 -6.51 11.33
N GLN A 27 -0.63 -6.59 10.10
CA GLN A 27 -0.86 -7.82 9.36
C GLN A 27 -0.66 -7.59 7.86
N ARG A 28 -0.93 -8.62 7.05
CA ARG A 28 -0.91 -8.52 5.60
C ARG A 28 -2.29 -8.20 5.04
N PHE A 29 -2.33 -7.34 4.05
CA PHE A 29 -3.52 -6.98 3.28
C PHE A 29 -3.31 -7.40 1.84
N ALA A 30 -4.21 -8.22 1.28
CA ALA A 30 -4.13 -8.67 -0.10
C ALA A 30 -4.84 -7.69 -1.03
N GLY A 31 -4.29 -7.50 -2.23
CA GLY A 31 -4.88 -6.63 -3.24
C GLY A 31 -6.26 -7.15 -3.67
N VAL A 32 -7.22 -6.24 -3.79
CA VAL A 32 -8.55 -6.54 -4.32
C VAL A 32 -8.51 -6.41 -5.84
N ASN A 33 -9.11 -7.35 -6.57
CA ASN A 33 -9.11 -7.32 -8.03
C ASN A 33 -9.84 -6.06 -8.56
N GLY A 34 -9.26 -5.39 -9.56
CA GLY A 34 -9.82 -4.18 -10.17
C GLY A 34 -9.72 -2.89 -9.34
N SER A 35 -8.88 -2.85 -8.30
CA SER A 35 -8.82 -1.76 -7.32
C SER A 35 -7.97 -0.54 -7.70
N LEU A 36 -7.47 -0.47 -8.93
CA LEU A 36 -6.59 0.61 -9.36
C LEU A 36 -7.36 1.75 -10.02
N TYR A 37 -7.37 2.91 -9.37
CA TYR A 37 -8.00 4.12 -9.89
C TYR A 37 -6.97 5.23 -10.08
N PHE A 38 -7.02 5.88 -11.24
CA PHE A 38 -6.20 7.05 -11.56
C PHE A 38 -7.08 8.26 -11.80
N VAL A 39 -6.88 9.32 -11.00
CA VAL A 39 -7.61 10.59 -11.15
C VAL A 39 -6.64 11.75 -10.97
N GLY A 40 -6.49 12.60 -11.99
CA GLY A 40 -5.73 13.85 -11.87
C GLY A 40 -4.25 13.69 -11.47
N GLY A 41 -3.62 12.56 -11.79
CA GLY A 41 -2.25 12.27 -11.35
C GLY A 41 -2.15 11.75 -9.90
N LEU A 42 -3.22 11.15 -9.38
CA LEU A 42 -3.21 10.34 -8.15
C LEU A 42 -3.48 8.88 -8.53
N GLY A 43 -2.77 7.95 -7.89
CA GLY A 43 -2.98 6.50 -8.04
C GLY A 43 -3.43 5.91 -6.71
N MET A 44 -4.53 5.16 -6.73
CA MET A 44 -5.09 4.52 -5.54
C MET A 44 -5.25 3.02 -5.76
N ASP A 45 -4.83 2.24 -4.77
CA ASP A 45 -5.04 0.79 -4.67
C ASP A 45 -5.98 0.48 -3.49
N TYR A 46 -6.67 -0.66 -3.51
CA TYR A 46 -7.41 -1.18 -2.35
C TYR A 46 -6.89 -2.56 -1.96
N LEU A 47 -6.51 -2.71 -0.70
CA LEU A 47 -6.13 -4.00 -0.12
C LEU A 47 -7.02 -4.32 1.08
N ARG A 48 -7.27 -5.61 1.31
CA ARG A 48 -8.16 -6.08 2.37
C ARG A 48 -7.54 -7.22 3.17
N SER A 49 -7.82 -7.21 4.48
CA SER A 49 -7.67 -8.37 5.37
C SER A 49 -8.91 -8.47 6.22
N GLN A 50 -9.63 -9.59 6.13
CA GLN A 50 -10.95 -9.75 6.77
C GLN A 50 -11.88 -8.58 6.36
N ASP A 51 -12.41 -7.84 7.34
CA ASP A 51 -13.27 -6.66 7.11
C ASP A 51 -12.51 -5.34 7.05
N ILE A 52 -11.19 -5.35 7.29
CA ILE A 52 -10.35 -4.16 7.32
C ILE A 52 -9.86 -3.85 5.90
N VAL A 53 -10.03 -2.61 5.46
CA VAL A 53 -9.59 -2.14 4.14
C VAL A 53 -8.53 -1.06 4.31
N VAL A 54 -7.43 -1.19 3.57
CA VAL A 54 -6.42 -0.15 3.43
C VAL A 54 -6.40 0.35 1.99
N ALA A 55 -6.40 1.67 1.82
CA ALA A 55 -6.34 2.31 0.51
C ALA A 55 -5.12 3.24 0.43
N PRO A 56 -3.98 2.74 -0.08
CA PRO A 56 -2.82 3.57 -0.37
C PRO A 56 -3.10 4.50 -1.55
N ILE A 57 -2.84 5.79 -1.35
CA ILE A 57 -2.94 6.86 -2.34
C ILE A 57 -1.54 7.41 -2.56
N ARG A 58 -1.03 7.28 -3.78
CA ARG A 58 0.32 7.69 -4.16
C ARG A 58 0.24 9.00 -4.95
N VAL A 59 1.04 9.97 -4.53
CA VAL A 59 1.14 11.29 -5.15
C VAL A 59 2.59 11.57 -5.52
N GLY A 60 2.86 11.91 -6.78
CA GLY A 60 4.22 12.28 -7.22
C GLY A 60 4.49 12.05 -8.70
N VAL A 61 5.66 12.52 -9.13
CA VAL A 61 6.18 12.32 -10.49
C VAL A 61 6.65 10.86 -10.60
N GLY A 62 6.03 10.09 -11.49
CA GLY A 62 6.37 8.68 -11.68
C GLY A 62 5.28 7.68 -11.28
N LEU A 63 3.99 8.05 -11.40
CA LEU A 63 2.87 7.10 -11.38
C LEU A 63 3.08 6.04 -12.46
N ARG A 64 3.76 4.95 -12.09
CA ARG A 64 3.90 3.78 -12.93
C ARG A 64 2.53 3.12 -12.97
N LEU A 65 1.84 3.32 -14.10
CA LEU A 65 0.48 2.85 -14.41
C LEU A 65 0.31 1.31 -14.41
N GLY A 66 1.11 0.53 -13.68
CA GLY A 66 1.14 -0.92 -13.90
C GLY A 66 1.81 -1.81 -12.86
N ALA A 67 2.16 -1.32 -11.67
CA ALA A 67 2.62 -2.18 -10.59
C ALA A 67 1.57 -2.25 -9.49
N SER A 68 0.51 -3.04 -9.70
CA SER A 68 -0.39 -3.40 -8.61
C SER A 68 0.41 -4.20 -7.58
N VAL A 69 0.51 -3.69 -6.37
CA VAL A 69 1.16 -4.44 -5.28
C VAL A 69 0.16 -5.50 -4.82
N GLY A 70 0.46 -6.77 -5.08
CA GLY A 70 -0.45 -7.88 -4.75
C GLY A 70 -0.75 -8.02 -3.27
N TYR A 71 0.11 -7.48 -2.39
CA TYR A 71 -0.13 -7.40 -0.95
C TYR A 71 0.69 -6.29 -0.28
N MET A 72 0.25 -5.82 0.86
CA MET A 72 0.98 -4.87 1.72
C MET A 72 1.05 -5.44 3.14
N GLN A 73 2.25 -5.48 3.71
CA GLN A 73 2.47 -5.94 5.09
C GLN A 73 2.80 -4.73 5.97
N PHE A 74 2.07 -4.58 7.06
CA PHE A 74 2.42 -3.65 8.13
C PHE A 74 3.03 -4.45 9.29
N THR A 75 4.15 -3.98 9.80
CA THR A 75 4.84 -4.56 10.95
C THR A 75 5.02 -3.48 12.02
N ARG A 76 5.09 -3.90 13.29
CA ARG A 76 5.36 -2.97 14.40
C ARG A 76 6.78 -2.40 14.30
N ASP A 77 7.72 -3.28 14.01
CA ASP A 77 9.13 -2.97 13.87
C ASP A 77 9.55 -3.06 12.40
N LYS A 78 10.61 -2.35 12.05
CA LYS A 78 11.17 -2.40 10.70
C LYS A 78 11.62 -3.84 10.38
N SER A 79 10.96 -4.47 9.41
CA SER A 79 11.36 -5.77 8.86
C SER A 79 11.93 -5.60 7.46
N TYR A 80 13.01 -6.34 7.16
CA TYR A 80 13.53 -6.50 5.80
C TYR A 80 12.97 -7.75 5.11
N LEU A 81 12.37 -8.66 5.88
CA LEU A 81 11.72 -9.86 5.35
C LEU A 81 10.23 -9.55 5.15
N PRO A 82 9.71 -9.66 3.91
CA PRO A 82 8.33 -9.29 3.58
C PRO A 82 7.32 -10.41 3.87
N PHE A 83 7.69 -11.35 4.74
CA PHE A 83 6.87 -12.49 5.14
C PHE A 83 6.84 -12.65 6.66
#